data_AF-A0A430Q9G0-F1
#
_entry.id   AF-A0A430Q9G0-F1
#
_cell.length_a   1.000
_cell.length_b   1.000
_cell.length_c   1.000
_cell.angle_alpha   90.00
_cell.angle_beta   90.00
_cell.angle_gamma   90.00
#
_symmetry.space_group_name_H-M   'P 1'
#
loop_
_entity.id
_entity.type
_entity.pdbx_description
1 polymer ?
#
loop_
_entity_poly.entity_id
_entity_poly.type
_entity_poly.pdbx_seq_one_letter_code
_entity_poly.pdbx_strand_id
1 'polypeptide(L)'
;FKTLNLSSTMSANIEKIFLNVMTSRPLYQWADFEKSLFYAQEVTRVTYVKGDFEKMHTDKGTRYKYINYKCSHSTGPSNSPNMNNTNGVNEGCTAAFQVRWVDNCYVVTFINQEHNHSHSSNNRAKKAPENKRRHIDASNGKKSQGNNQSSNHPIVISSIRDQIAQSSETLDQVLSIINRNSYVGIERNSSDQVTQITLARYEQVDVYRQYPEVVLLNAAYDVNSTGFSLFQFVVTDGFGCPRPIMYSISTIQQKEEIKILLNHFCGIVGSVDDTRTFIMDCAIVQLDVVQKMFPKARILLNPFIIKESFTRKCDSLTAVAVFHAMITTVSPLQFDYYLERLKNTSINAYNYVVNTWIPTKKMWAASYCLDAVTLGASTAEIIKGVNFSVKESLKKLTSVKEIMTIIYNEAGKQWVYPSISIISSSSLSFPGHSTNNLNNNNNLSEKFKYILEKLTDYAAEMVYKRLTKVDKINIDFTNEQLALCADSSFVYEVDRDNATCSCSFNISSFLPCEHLLKVFMVHGLHKDLLYRSKRWLQCNNQNLSKPPIVVVTEPTNQSSICLDYKKAVTDTIEKLKDFQTQYSEQVVLETAKQITILLESVLPKSSIILLNNK
;
A
#
# COMPACT_ATOMS: atom_id res chain seq x y z
N PHE A 1 50.02 6.42 -19.70
CA PHE A 1 50.24 7.71 -19.01
C PHE A 1 48.96 8.53 -19.07
N LYS A 2 48.59 9.15 -17.94
CA LYS A 2 47.35 9.89 -17.61
C LYS A 2 46.06 9.07 -17.46
N THR A 3 45.95 8.42 -16.31
CA THR A 3 44.70 8.26 -15.55
C THR A 3 44.12 9.65 -15.30
N LEU A 4 43.14 10.07 -16.12
CA LEU A 4 42.38 11.28 -15.91
C LEU A 4 41.23 11.02 -14.93
N ASN A 5 41.11 11.90 -13.94
CA ASN A 5 40.14 11.93 -12.85
C ASN A 5 38.69 11.75 -13.33
N LEU A 6 38.16 10.53 -13.20
CA LEU A 6 36.72 10.24 -13.35
C LEU A 6 35.92 10.46 -12.06
N SER A 7 36.57 10.59 -10.89
CA SER A 7 35.86 10.79 -9.62
C SER A 7 35.44 12.26 -9.39
N SER A 8 36.25 13.24 -9.83
CA SER A 8 35.93 14.66 -9.63
C SER A 8 34.80 15.16 -10.55
N THR A 9 34.65 14.55 -11.73
CA THR A 9 33.60 14.89 -12.71
C THR A 9 32.21 14.38 -12.31
N MET A 10 32.11 13.28 -11.56
CA MET A 10 30.83 12.80 -11.04
C MET A 10 30.35 13.59 -9.80
N SER A 11 31.24 14.00 -8.89
CA SER A 11 30.88 14.85 -7.74
C SER A 11 30.31 16.20 -8.18
N ALA A 12 30.99 16.84 -9.14
CA ALA A 12 30.57 18.13 -9.71
C ALA A 12 29.20 18.08 -10.42
N ASN A 13 28.80 16.93 -10.97
CA ASN A 13 27.49 16.76 -11.60
C ASN A 13 26.35 16.59 -10.59
N ILE A 14 26.59 15.90 -9.47
CA ILE A 14 25.56 15.64 -8.45
C ILE A 14 25.23 16.93 -7.68
N GLU A 15 26.23 17.74 -7.34
CA GLU A 15 26.05 19.05 -6.69
C GLU A 15 25.26 20.01 -7.59
N LYS A 16 25.54 20.00 -8.90
CA LYS A 16 24.80 20.77 -9.90
C LYS A 16 23.34 20.31 -10.02
N ILE A 17 23.06 19.01 -9.86
CA ILE A 17 21.69 18.47 -9.85
C ILE A 17 20.94 18.92 -8.60
N PHE A 18 21.56 18.85 -7.42
CA PHE A 18 20.94 19.35 -6.18
C PHE A 18 20.61 20.84 -6.28
N LEU A 19 21.57 21.64 -6.75
CA LEU A 19 21.40 23.08 -6.96
C LEU A 19 20.26 23.38 -7.94
N ASN A 20 20.23 22.67 -9.09
CA ASN A 20 19.19 22.87 -10.09
C ASN A 20 17.80 22.51 -9.54
N VAL A 21 17.66 21.43 -8.77
CA VAL A 21 16.38 21.09 -8.14
C VAL A 21 15.92 22.19 -7.18
N MET A 22 16.83 22.68 -6.33
CA MET A 22 16.49 23.65 -5.29
C MET A 22 16.28 25.07 -5.82
N THR A 23 16.78 25.39 -7.02
CA THR A 23 16.68 26.73 -7.64
C THR A 23 15.81 26.79 -8.90
N SER A 24 15.37 25.65 -9.45
CA SER A 24 14.56 25.57 -10.69
C SER A 24 13.19 26.24 -10.61
N ARG A 25 12.66 26.46 -9.40
CA ARG A 25 11.35 27.08 -9.20
C ARG A 25 11.32 27.93 -7.91
N PRO A 26 10.57 29.04 -7.90
CA PRO A 26 10.34 29.81 -6.68
C PRO A 26 9.53 29.01 -5.65
N LEU A 27 9.99 28.97 -4.41
CA LEU A 27 9.41 28.18 -3.33
C LEU A 27 8.48 29.06 -2.47
N TYR A 28 7.22 29.23 -2.88
CA TYR A 28 6.29 30.15 -2.21
C TYR A 28 5.75 29.61 -0.88
N GLN A 29 5.67 28.28 -0.72
CA GLN A 29 5.22 27.63 0.51
C GLN A 29 6.30 26.70 1.07
N TRP A 30 6.26 26.50 2.40
CA TRP A 30 7.20 25.60 3.07
C TRP A 30 7.09 24.15 2.56
N ALA A 31 5.87 23.70 2.25
CA ALA A 31 5.63 22.38 1.66
C ALA A 31 6.28 22.20 0.27
N ASP A 32 6.44 23.28 -0.50
CA ASP A 32 7.12 23.23 -1.80
C ASP A 32 8.63 23.05 -1.63
N PHE A 33 9.20 23.68 -0.60
CA PHE A 33 10.58 23.45 -0.20
C PHE A 33 10.79 22.00 0.26
N GLU A 34 9.94 21.46 1.14
CA GLU A 34 10.08 20.08 1.64
C GLU A 34 9.99 19.04 0.52
N LYS A 35 9.06 19.22 -0.43
CA LYS A 35 8.97 18.37 -1.62
C LYS A 35 10.22 18.46 -2.50
N SER A 36 10.76 19.67 -2.67
CA SER A 36 11.96 19.89 -3.49
C SER A 36 13.20 19.31 -2.81
N LEU A 37 13.33 19.46 -1.50
CA LEU A 37 14.40 18.87 -0.70
C LEU A 37 14.34 17.34 -0.73
N PHE A 38 13.16 16.76 -0.52
CA PHE A 38 12.96 15.31 -0.61
C PHE A 38 13.39 14.77 -1.98
N TYR A 39 12.95 15.43 -3.06
CA TYR A 39 13.32 15.06 -4.42
C TYR A 39 14.83 15.21 -4.66
N ALA A 40 15.45 16.31 -4.21
CA ALA A 40 16.87 16.55 -4.36
C ALA A 40 17.70 15.46 -3.64
N GLN A 41 17.34 15.12 -2.41
CA GLN A 41 18.00 14.08 -1.61
C GLN A 41 17.84 12.68 -2.20
N GLU A 42 16.68 12.37 -2.79
CA GLU A 42 16.45 11.09 -3.48
C GLU A 42 17.28 10.95 -4.76
N VAL A 43 17.41 12.04 -5.54
CA VAL A 43 18.15 12.05 -6.79
C VAL A 43 19.66 12.03 -6.54
N THR A 44 20.15 12.81 -5.58
CA THR A 44 21.60 12.90 -5.31
C THR A 44 22.10 11.83 -4.34
N ARG A 45 21.20 11.12 -3.66
CA ARG A 45 21.50 10.17 -2.58
C ARG A 45 22.29 10.81 -1.43
N VAL A 46 22.20 12.14 -1.29
CA VAL A 46 22.75 12.91 -0.18
C VAL A 46 21.64 13.19 0.81
N THR A 47 21.85 12.87 2.09
CA THR A 47 20.88 13.18 3.14
C THR A 47 21.30 14.44 3.87
N TYR A 48 20.42 15.44 3.90
CA TYR A 48 20.59 16.63 4.74
C TYR A 48 19.64 16.55 5.94
N VAL A 49 20.18 16.86 7.12
CA VAL A 49 19.44 16.93 8.37
C VAL A 49 19.24 18.38 8.77
N LYS A 50 18.08 18.63 9.39
CA LYS A 50 17.71 19.96 9.87
C LYS A 50 18.61 20.34 11.05
N GLY A 51 19.26 21.50 10.95
CA GLY A 51 20.01 22.13 12.01
C GLY A 51 19.26 23.33 12.59
N ASP A 52 20.01 24.39 12.91
CA ASP A 52 19.51 25.59 13.58
C ASP A 52 18.47 26.36 12.75
N PHE A 53 17.46 26.94 13.39
CA PHE A 53 16.41 27.71 12.72
C PHE A 53 15.89 28.89 13.56
N GLU A 54 15.35 29.89 12.87
CA GLU A 54 14.63 31.02 13.47
C GLU A 54 13.23 31.13 12.83
N LYS A 55 12.21 31.43 13.64
CA LYS A 55 10.83 31.67 13.17
C LYS A 55 10.47 33.15 13.24
N MET A 56 9.61 33.61 12.34
CA MET A 56 9.01 34.95 12.36
C MET A 56 7.48 34.85 12.41
N HIS A 57 6.84 35.84 12.99
CA HIS A 57 5.38 35.99 12.94
C HIS A 57 5.00 36.96 11.81
N THR A 58 4.03 36.55 11.00
CA THR A 58 3.45 37.36 9.91
C THR A 58 1.93 37.36 10.02
N ASP A 59 1.26 38.29 9.34
CA ASP A 59 -0.21 38.40 9.31
C ASP A 59 -0.91 37.14 8.80
N LYS A 60 -0.18 36.25 8.11
CA LYS A 60 -0.63 34.95 7.59
C LYS A 60 -0.17 33.75 8.43
N GLY A 61 0.26 33.98 9.68
CA GLY A 61 0.74 32.96 10.62
C GLY A 61 2.26 32.91 10.81
N THR A 62 2.73 31.93 11.59
CA THR A 62 4.14 31.71 11.92
C THR A 62 4.89 31.06 10.76
N ARG A 63 6.03 31.63 10.37
CA ARG A 63 6.88 31.14 9.25
C ARG A 63 8.33 30.99 9.71
N TYR A 64 9.15 30.29 8.92
CA TYR A 64 10.59 30.25 9.17
C TYR A 64 11.28 31.46 8.56
N LYS A 65 12.05 32.20 9.36
CA LYS A 65 12.94 33.27 8.89
C LYS A 65 14.16 32.68 8.23
N TYR A 66 14.78 31.71 8.88
CA TYR A 66 15.78 30.84 8.25
C TYR A 66 15.82 29.45 8.88
N ILE A 67 16.34 28.48 8.11
CA ILE A 67 16.69 27.14 8.59
C ILE A 67 18.03 26.73 7.96
N ASN A 68 18.95 26.21 8.78
CA ASN A 68 20.20 25.61 8.33
C ASN A 68 20.03 24.10 8.16
N TYR A 69 20.61 23.55 7.11
CA TYR A 69 20.67 22.12 6.83
C TYR A 69 22.14 21.70 6.68
N LYS A 70 22.50 20.58 7.29
CA LYS A 70 23.86 20.00 7.25
C LYS A 70 23.80 18.57 6.73
N CYS A 71 24.83 18.11 6.05
CA CYS A 71 24.92 16.72 5.59
C CYS A 71 24.85 15.76 6.79
N SER A 72 24.19 14.61 6.64
CA SER A 72 24.11 13.60 7.70
C SER A 72 25.47 13.05 8.17
N HIS A 73 26.53 13.23 7.38
CA HIS A 73 27.91 12.86 7.71
C HIS A 73 28.71 14.01 8.40
N SER A 74 28.04 15.08 8.85
CA SER A 74 28.71 16.25 9.46
C SER A 74 29.08 16.10 10.94
N THR A 75 28.66 15.03 11.64
CA THR A 75 28.88 14.84 13.08
C THR A 75 29.92 13.74 13.36
N GLY A 76 31.03 14.09 14.02
CA GLY A 76 32.00 13.14 14.60
C GLY A 76 31.56 12.60 15.98
N PRO A 77 32.28 11.62 16.55
CA PRO A 77 31.85 10.83 17.71
C PRO A 77 31.87 11.63 19.03
N SER A 78 30.89 11.36 19.90
CA SER A 78 30.97 11.68 21.32
C SER A 78 32.01 10.78 22.00
N ASN A 79 33.07 11.39 22.55
CA ASN A 79 34.05 10.89 23.53
C ASN A 79 34.04 9.38 23.87
N SER A 80 34.90 8.60 23.21
CA SER A 80 35.63 7.48 23.83
C SER A 80 36.82 7.05 22.93
N PRO A 81 38.02 6.76 23.47
CA PRO A 81 39.22 6.52 22.67
C PRO A 81 39.44 5.03 22.34
N ASN A 82 40.11 4.81 21.19
CA ASN A 82 40.76 3.57 20.68
C ASN A 82 39.85 2.50 20.04
N MET A 83 40.20 1.82 18.94
CA MET A 83 41.31 1.92 17.98
C MET A 83 40.94 1.11 16.70
N ASN A 84 41.54 1.51 15.58
CA ASN A 84 41.78 0.74 14.34
C ASN A 84 40.65 0.61 13.31
N ASN A 85 40.62 1.65 12.48
CA ASN A 85 39.95 1.76 11.19
C ASN A 85 40.57 0.83 10.13
N THR A 86 39.73 0.05 9.43
CA THR A 86 39.99 -0.39 8.04
C THR A 86 38.65 -0.47 7.30
N ASN A 87 38.13 0.68 6.88
CA ASN A 87 37.28 0.90 5.69
C ASN A 87 36.85 2.38 5.71
N GLY A 88 37.10 3.13 4.63
CA GLY A 88 37.04 4.59 4.59
C GLY A 88 35.66 5.19 4.90
N VAL A 89 35.36 5.38 6.18
CA VAL A 89 34.34 6.30 6.68
C VAL A 89 35.05 7.64 6.90
N ASN A 90 34.87 8.58 5.96
CA ASN A 90 35.36 9.95 6.16
C ASN A 90 34.32 10.72 6.99
N GLU A 91 34.56 10.82 8.30
CA GLU A 91 33.78 11.61 9.24
C GLU A 91 34.12 13.11 9.09
N GLY A 92 33.13 14.00 9.16
CA GLY A 92 33.33 15.46 9.14
C GLY A 92 32.98 16.17 7.83
N CYS A 93 31.86 15.81 7.19
CA CYS A 93 31.38 16.51 5.99
C CYS A 93 30.92 17.94 6.31
N THR A 94 31.48 18.94 5.62
CA THR A 94 31.15 20.35 5.82
C THR A 94 30.01 20.85 4.93
N ALA A 95 29.47 20.01 4.05
CA ALA A 95 28.39 20.38 3.14
C ALA A 95 27.12 20.80 3.92
N ALA A 96 26.67 22.02 3.63
CA ALA A 96 25.56 22.66 4.31
C ALA A 96 24.92 23.74 3.43
N PHE A 97 23.63 23.98 3.64
CA PHE A 97 22.91 25.08 2.99
C PHE A 97 21.90 25.67 3.97
N GLN A 98 21.48 26.89 3.69
CA GLN A 98 20.51 27.63 4.47
C GLN A 98 19.30 27.97 3.59
N VAL A 99 18.13 27.93 4.17
CA VAL A 99 16.87 28.35 3.55
C VAL A 99 16.42 29.61 4.26
N ARG A 100 16.14 30.68 3.51
CA ARG A 100 15.69 31.97 4.06
C ARG A 100 14.43 32.44 3.38
N TRP A 101 13.57 33.12 4.13
CA TRP A 101 12.43 33.84 3.54
C TRP A 101 12.89 35.20 3.02
N VAL A 102 12.79 35.42 1.71
CA VAL A 102 13.16 36.67 1.02
C VAL A 102 12.12 36.97 -0.07
N ASP A 103 11.63 38.20 -0.14
CA ASP A 103 10.71 38.69 -1.18
C ASP A 103 9.53 37.74 -1.50
N ASN A 104 8.80 37.31 -0.45
CA ASN A 104 7.65 36.41 -0.52
C ASN A 104 7.93 34.97 -1.01
N CYS A 105 9.17 34.50 -0.97
CA CYS A 105 9.50 33.10 -1.24
C CYS A 105 10.65 32.58 -0.35
N TYR A 106 10.81 31.26 -0.29
CA TYR A 106 11.96 30.62 0.33
C TYR A 106 13.10 30.52 -0.70
N VAL A 107 14.25 31.07 -0.34
CA VAL A 107 15.48 31.05 -1.13
C VAL A 107 16.50 30.16 -0.45
N VAL A 108 17.12 29.25 -1.21
CA VAL A 108 18.17 28.35 -0.73
C VAL A 108 19.52 28.96 -1.05
N THR A 109 20.35 29.18 -0.03
CA THR A 109 21.74 29.67 -0.14
C THR A 109 22.68 28.58 0.34
N PHE A 110 23.63 28.15 -0.49
CA PHE A 110 24.59 27.12 -0.12
C PHE A 110 25.75 27.71 0.69
N ILE A 111 26.10 27.08 1.81
CA ILE A 111 27.22 27.46 2.68
C ILE A 111 28.48 26.71 2.24
N ASN A 112 28.36 25.40 2.03
CA ASN A 112 29.36 24.58 1.35
C ASN A 112 28.66 23.45 0.58
N GLN A 113 29.14 23.17 -0.62
CA GLN A 113 28.55 22.17 -1.53
C GLN A 113 29.41 20.92 -1.65
N GLU A 114 30.70 21.00 -1.30
CA GLU A 114 31.63 19.90 -1.51
C GLU A 114 31.42 18.79 -0.47
N HIS A 115 31.27 17.56 -0.98
CA HIS A 115 31.22 16.37 -0.17
C HIS A 115 32.56 15.62 -0.19
N ASN A 116 33.08 15.30 0.99
CA ASN A 116 34.33 14.54 1.18
C ASN A 116 34.11 13.01 1.29
N HIS A 117 32.91 12.53 0.94
CA HIS A 117 32.51 11.13 0.99
C HIS A 117 31.84 10.71 -0.32
N SER A 118 31.97 9.44 -0.70
CA SER A 118 31.35 8.93 -1.92
C SER A 118 29.82 8.85 -1.79
N HIS A 119 29.11 9.22 -2.85
CA HIS A 119 27.65 9.15 -2.95
C HIS A 119 27.12 7.77 -3.37
N SER A 120 28.00 6.78 -3.53
CA SER A 120 27.63 5.39 -3.78
C SER A 120 27.44 4.67 -2.45
N SER A 121 26.20 4.51 -2.00
CA SER A 121 25.89 3.53 -0.97
C SER A 121 25.84 2.12 -1.56
N ASN A 122 27.00 1.63 -2.00
CA ASN A 122 27.27 0.20 -2.09
C ASN A 122 27.59 -0.31 -0.68
N ASN A 123 26.57 -0.40 0.17
CA ASN A 123 26.59 -1.18 1.42
C ASN A 123 25.46 -2.22 1.45
N ARG A 124 25.08 -2.75 0.26
CA ARG A 124 24.19 -3.92 0.10
C ARG A 124 24.83 -5.11 -0.61
N ALA A 125 26.14 -5.10 -0.83
CA ALA A 125 26.87 -6.25 -1.38
C ALA A 125 27.82 -6.84 -0.33
N LYS A 126 27.29 -7.65 0.61
CA LYS A 126 28.13 -8.70 1.20
C LYS A 126 28.23 -9.83 0.17
N LYS A 127 29.47 -10.10 -0.25
CA LYS A 127 29.89 -11.12 -1.21
C LYS A 127 29.13 -12.44 -1.01
N ALA A 128 28.44 -12.88 -2.05
CA ALA A 128 28.16 -14.31 -2.24
C ALA A 128 29.50 -15.04 -2.45
N PRO A 129 29.73 -16.22 -1.87
CA PRO A 129 30.94 -16.99 -2.15
C PRO A 129 30.86 -17.59 -3.57
N GLU A 130 31.81 -17.21 -4.44
CA GLU A 130 32.09 -17.93 -5.68
C GLU A 130 32.63 -19.33 -5.36
N ASN A 131 31.77 -20.34 -5.34
CA ASN A 131 32.23 -21.72 -5.44
C ASN A 131 32.53 -22.05 -6.91
N LYS A 132 33.83 -22.12 -7.18
CA LYS A 132 34.46 -22.58 -8.41
C LYS A 132 33.87 -23.89 -8.91
N ARG A 133 33.18 -23.86 -10.05
CA ARG A 133 33.22 -24.97 -11.00
C ARG A 133 34.58 -24.92 -11.69
N ARG A 134 35.51 -25.79 -11.33
CA ARG A 134 36.58 -26.21 -12.23
C ARG A 134 36.72 -27.71 -12.19
N HIS A 135 36.75 -28.23 -13.41
CA HIS A 135 36.98 -29.61 -13.80
C HIS A 135 38.20 -30.21 -13.09
N ILE A 136 38.05 -31.51 -12.83
CA ILE A 136 39.10 -32.46 -12.52
C ILE A 136 40.07 -32.47 -13.70
N ASP A 137 41.35 -32.19 -13.43
CA ASP A 137 42.46 -33.02 -13.94
C ASP A 137 43.76 -32.72 -13.18
N ALA A 138 44.60 -33.75 -13.16
CA ALA A 138 45.57 -34.08 -12.15
C ALA A 138 46.84 -33.19 -12.07
N SER A 139 47.45 -33.26 -10.90
CA SER A 139 48.89 -33.50 -10.63
C SER A 139 49.68 -32.45 -9.82
N ASN A 140 50.22 -32.97 -8.70
CA ASN A 140 51.47 -32.66 -8.00
C ASN A 140 51.76 -31.25 -7.43
N GLY A 141 51.90 -31.21 -6.10
CA GLY A 141 53.20 -30.89 -5.51
C GLY A 141 53.30 -29.71 -4.53
N LYS A 142 53.58 -30.08 -3.26
CA LYS A 142 54.39 -29.37 -2.24
C LYS A 142 53.75 -28.30 -1.31
N LYS A 143 53.72 -28.75 -0.05
CA LYS A 143 53.82 -28.07 1.26
C LYS A 143 54.45 -26.66 1.27
N SER A 144 53.86 -25.77 2.07
CA SER A 144 54.55 -25.14 3.21
C SER A 144 53.56 -24.58 4.25
N GLN A 145 53.95 -24.75 5.51
CA GLN A 145 53.27 -24.34 6.74
C GLN A 145 53.29 -22.82 6.95
N GLY A 146 52.28 -22.33 7.67
CA GLY A 146 52.28 -20.99 8.27
C GLY A 146 51.06 -20.80 9.17
N ASN A 147 51.18 -21.23 10.43
CA ASN A 147 50.23 -20.97 11.50
C ASN A 147 49.92 -19.47 11.60
N ASN A 148 48.63 -19.14 11.72
CA ASN A 148 48.14 -18.18 12.72
C ASN A 148 46.65 -18.44 12.95
N GLN A 149 46.38 -19.10 14.09
CA GLN A 149 45.07 -19.13 14.71
C GLN A 149 44.71 -17.71 15.14
N SER A 150 43.76 -17.08 14.48
CA SER A 150 42.91 -16.07 15.10
C SER A 150 41.46 -16.36 14.70
N SER A 151 40.73 -16.87 15.68
CA SER A 151 39.30 -17.16 15.63
C SER A 151 38.52 -15.86 15.47
N ASN A 152 38.18 -15.49 14.25
CA ASN A 152 37.11 -14.54 13.98
C ASN A 152 35.94 -15.31 13.35
N HIS A 153 35.03 -15.76 14.21
CA HIS A 153 33.72 -16.24 13.80
C HIS A 153 33.01 -15.11 13.00
N PRO A 154 32.53 -15.35 11.77
CA PRO A 154 31.67 -14.42 11.09
C PRO A 154 30.35 -14.33 11.85
N ILE A 155 29.93 -13.12 12.21
CA ILE A 155 28.60 -12.83 12.77
C ILE A 155 27.56 -13.35 11.77
N VAL A 156 26.92 -14.47 12.11
CA VAL A 156 25.77 -15.03 11.42
C VAL A 156 24.63 -14.05 11.61
N ILE A 157 24.14 -13.46 10.51
CA ILE A 157 22.92 -12.65 10.51
C ILE A 157 21.78 -13.61 10.85
N SER A 158 21.13 -13.37 11.97
CA SER A 158 20.11 -14.25 12.50
C SER A 158 18.95 -14.38 11.53
N SER A 159 18.67 -15.62 11.12
CA SER A 159 17.47 -15.98 10.36
C SER A 159 16.21 -15.66 11.19
N ILE A 160 15.03 -15.56 10.55
CA ILE A 160 13.72 -15.59 11.24
C ILE A 160 13.68 -16.69 12.33
N ARG A 161 14.38 -17.80 12.09
CA ARG A 161 14.55 -18.91 13.03
C ARG A 161 15.32 -18.53 14.30
N ASP A 162 16.39 -17.75 14.21
CA ASP A 162 17.22 -17.40 15.37
C ASP A 162 16.48 -16.42 16.30
N GLN A 163 15.49 -15.69 15.77
CA GLN A 163 14.59 -14.83 16.54
C GLN A 163 13.36 -15.57 17.08
N ILE A 164 12.82 -16.55 16.33
CA ILE A 164 11.75 -17.44 16.82
C ILE A 164 12.26 -18.39 17.92
N ALA A 165 13.53 -18.81 17.85
CA ALA A 165 14.13 -19.70 18.83
C ALA A 165 14.53 -19.00 20.15
N GLN A 166 14.50 -17.66 20.21
CA GLN A 166 14.93 -16.87 21.38
C GLN A 166 13.77 -16.33 22.24
N SER A 167 12.50 -16.52 21.86
CA SER A 167 11.35 -16.07 22.65
C SER A 167 10.80 -17.17 23.57
N SER A 168 10.42 -16.80 24.81
CA SER A 168 9.83 -17.72 25.81
C SER A 168 8.42 -18.21 25.44
N GLU A 169 7.73 -17.53 24.53
CA GLU A 169 6.49 -17.96 23.89
C GLU A 169 6.79 -18.32 22.43
N THR A 170 6.39 -19.51 21.98
CA THR A 170 6.68 -20.01 20.64
C THR A 170 5.85 -19.27 19.58
N LEU A 171 6.36 -19.15 18.35
CA LEU A 171 5.58 -18.65 17.20
C LEU A 171 4.24 -19.38 17.10
N ASP A 172 4.20 -20.67 17.42
CA ASP A 172 2.99 -21.49 17.44
C ASP A 172 1.93 -20.99 18.44
N GLN A 173 2.32 -20.45 19.60
CA GLN A 173 1.38 -19.84 20.54
C GLN A 173 0.77 -18.55 19.97
N VAL A 174 1.59 -17.71 19.33
CA VAL A 174 1.14 -16.47 18.68
C VAL A 174 0.21 -16.78 17.50
N LEU A 175 0.60 -17.76 16.67
CA LEU A 175 -0.21 -18.25 15.58
C LEU A 175 -1.51 -18.86 16.08
N SER A 176 -1.52 -19.60 17.19
CA SER A 176 -2.74 -20.17 17.78
C SER A 176 -3.75 -19.11 18.21
N ILE A 177 -3.28 -17.95 18.69
CA ILE A 177 -4.14 -16.82 19.05
C ILE A 177 -4.69 -16.14 17.79
N ILE A 178 -3.82 -15.91 16.81
CA ILE A 178 -4.18 -15.28 15.53
C ILE A 178 -5.20 -16.15 14.76
N ASN A 179 -5.00 -17.47 14.73
CA ASN A 179 -5.78 -18.42 13.93
C ASN A 179 -7.25 -18.57 14.38
N ARG A 180 -7.63 -18.03 15.54
CA ARG A 180 -9.03 -18.12 16.03
C ARG A 180 -10.02 -17.37 15.14
N ASN A 181 -9.61 -16.22 14.59
CA ASN A 181 -10.48 -15.33 13.80
C ASN A 181 -9.83 -14.93 12.46
N SER A 182 -8.84 -15.69 11.99
CA SER A 182 -8.15 -15.36 10.76
C SER A 182 -7.61 -16.59 10.06
N TYR A 183 -7.46 -16.50 8.75
CA TYR A 183 -6.68 -17.40 7.94
C TYR A 183 -5.20 -17.06 8.07
N VAL A 184 -4.39 -18.08 8.33
CA VAL A 184 -2.94 -17.95 8.38
C VAL A 184 -2.31 -18.95 7.42
N GLY A 185 -1.54 -18.45 6.46
CA GLY A 185 -0.73 -19.25 5.54
C GLY A 185 0.73 -19.21 5.96
N ILE A 186 1.41 -20.36 5.99
CA ILE A 186 2.84 -20.46 6.34
C ILE A 186 3.54 -21.26 5.26
N GLU A 187 4.48 -20.63 4.58
CA GLU A 187 5.33 -21.30 3.61
C GLU A 187 6.70 -21.61 4.22
N ARG A 188 7.24 -22.78 3.90
CA ARG A 188 8.56 -23.23 4.32
C ARG A 188 9.40 -23.66 3.12
N ASN A 189 10.71 -23.42 3.19
CA ASN A 189 11.64 -23.92 2.17
C ASN A 189 12.01 -25.40 2.41
N SER A 190 12.83 -25.95 1.51
CA SER A 190 13.35 -27.32 1.60
C SER A 190 14.14 -27.64 2.88
N SER A 191 14.60 -26.61 3.59
CA SER A 191 15.31 -26.71 4.86
C SER A 191 14.38 -26.48 6.06
N ASP A 192 13.07 -26.54 5.84
CA ASP A 192 11.98 -26.33 6.81
C ASP A 192 12.00 -24.92 7.46
N GLN A 193 12.60 -23.94 6.79
CA GLN A 193 12.64 -22.56 7.29
C GLN A 193 11.43 -21.79 6.77
N VAL A 194 10.76 -21.05 7.66
CA VAL A 194 9.65 -20.18 7.30
C VAL A 194 10.13 -19.06 6.38
N THR A 195 9.56 -18.98 5.20
CA THR A 195 9.92 -18.00 4.16
C THR A 195 8.87 -16.93 4.02
N GLN A 196 7.60 -17.27 4.29
CA GLN A 196 6.48 -16.39 4.13
C GLN A 196 5.39 -16.71 5.16
N ILE A 197 4.82 -15.66 5.76
CA ILE A 197 3.65 -15.76 6.63
C ILE A 197 2.58 -14.83 6.08
N THR A 198 1.40 -15.36 5.84
CA THR A 198 0.24 -14.65 5.31
C THR A 198 -0.88 -14.64 6.34
N LEU A 199 -1.60 -13.53 6.44
CA LEU A 199 -2.67 -13.31 7.40
C LEU A 199 -3.83 -12.57 6.73
N ALA A 200 -5.04 -13.09 6.90
CA ALA A 200 -6.29 -12.42 6.54
C ALA A 200 -7.39 -12.77 7.54
N ARG A 201 -8.05 -11.78 8.12
CA ARG A 201 -9.22 -12.00 9.00
C ARG A 201 -10.45 -12.40 8.18
N TYR A 202 -11.40 -13.08 8.82
CA TYR A 202 -12.63 -13.50 8.12
C TYR A 202 -13.41 -12.32 7.54
N GLU A 203 -13.52 -11.23 8.29
CA GLU A 203 -14.22 -10.01 7.86
C GLU A 203 -13.53 -9.36 6.65
N GLN A 204 -12.20 -9.45 6.58
CA GLN A 204 -11.42 -8.95 5.45
C GLN A 204 -11.67 -9.76 4.18
N VAL A 205 -11.84 -11.08 4.30
CA VAL A 205 -12.21 -11.95 3.19
C VAL A 205 -13.63 -11.66 2.71
N ASP A 206 -14.56 -11.41 3.63
CA ASP A 206 -15.93 -11.03 3.27
C ASP A 206 -15.98 -9.70 2.53
N VAL A 207 -15.10 -8.77 2.86
CA VAL A 207 -14.97 -7.50 2.12
C VAL A 207 -14.46 -7.73 0.70
N TYR A 208 -13.52 -8.66 0.49
CA TYR A 208 -13.15 -9.04 -0.88
C TYR A 208 -14.34 -9.61 -1.65
N ARG A 209 -15.11 -10.52 -1.04
CA ARG A 209 -16.29 -11.13 -1.67
C ARG A 209 -17.34 -10.08 -2.05
N GLN A 210 -17.45 -9.01 -1.27
CA GLN A 210 -18.37 -7.91 -1.54
C GLN A 210 -17.84 -6.92 -2.59
N TYR A 211 -16.52 -6.71 -2.68
CA TYR A 211 -15.88 -5.76 -3.59
C TYR A 211 -14.71 -6.40 -4.38
N PRO A 212 -14.97 -7.45 -5.20
CA PRO A 212 -13.90 -8.22 -5.84
C PRO A 212 -13.33 -7.54 -7.09
N GLU A 213 -13.96 -6.48 -7.60
CA GLU A 213 -13.80 -6.06 -9.00
C GLU A 213 -12.42 -5.48 -9.31
N VAL A 214 -11.79 -4.83 -8.32
CA VAL A 214 -10.45 -4.24 -8.45
C VAL A 214 -9.61 -4.64 -7.24
N VAL A 215 -8.52 -5.33 -7.51
CA VAL A 215 -7.53 -5.75 -6.51
C VAL A 215 -6.21 -5.06 -6.77
N LEU A 216 -5.61 -4.47 -5.75
CA LEU A 216 -4.27 -3.92 -5.77
C LEU A 216 -3.34 -4.82 -4.96
N LEU A 217 -2.23 -5.24 -5.56
CA LEU A 217 -1.09 -5.80 -4.84
C LEU A 217 -0.08 -4.68 -4.56
N ASN A 218 0.00 -4.28 -3.30
CA ASN A 218 0.96 -3.30 -2.80
C ASN A 218 2.15 -4.00 -2.15
N ALA A 219 3.36 -3.59 -2.51
CA ALA A 219 4.60 -4.13 -1.95
C ALA A 219 5.43 -3.05 -1.24
N ALA A 220 6.02 -3.45 -0.13
CA ALA A 220 6.95 -2.65 0.63
C ALA A 220 8.20 -3.49 0.90
N TYR A 221 9.27 -3.17 0.18
CA TYR A 221 10.53 -3.89 0.31
C TYR A 221 11.38 -3.30 1.44
N ASP A 222 12.15 -4.17 2.10
CA ASP A 222 13.12 -3.78 3.14
C ASP A 222 12.51 -2.91 4.25
N VAL A 223 11.37 -3.35 4.80
CA VAL A 223 10.60 -2.56 5.77
C VAL A 223 11.39 -2.23 7.03
N ASN A 224 12.31 -3.12 7.42
CA ASN A 224 13.16 -3.01 8.62
C ASN A 224 14.60 -3.45 8.34
N SER A 225 15.47 -3.34 9.35
CA SER A 225 16.89 -3.71 9.25
C SER A 225 17.12 -5.21 8.99
N THR A 226 16.13 -6.07 9.21
CA THR A 226 16.18 -7.50 8.91
C THR A 226 15.82 -7.82 7.45
N GLY A 227 15.34 -6.83 6.67
CA GLY A 227 15.18 -6.95 5.22
C GLY A 227 13.89 -7.64 4.76
N PHE A 228 12.86 -7.75 5.60
CA PHE A 228 11.59 -8.35 5.21
C PHE A 228 10.80 -7.45 4.25
N SER A 229 10.08 -8.09 3.32
CA SER A 229 9.11 -7.46 2.43
C SER A 229 7.71 -7.65 2.99
N LEU A 230 6.91 -6.57 2.99
CA LEU A 230 5.48 -6.61 3.32
C LEU A 230 4.66 -6.47 2.04
N PHE A 231 3.76 -7.42 1.82
CA PHE A 231 2.77 -7.39 0.76
C PHE A 231 1.38 -7.20 1.35
N GLN A 232 0.56 -6.44 0.64
CA GLN A 232 -0.82 -6.19 1.01
C GLN A 232 -1.69 -6.31 -0.23
N PHE A 233 -2.74 -7.13 -0.13
CA PHE A 233 -3.84 -7.10 -1.10
C PHE A 233 -4.86 -6.10 -0.60
N VAL A 234 -5.27 -5.20 -1.47
CA VAL A 234 -6.14 -4.08 -1.15
C VAL A 234 -7.27 -4.01 -2.17
N VAL A 235 -8.49 -3.83 -1.69
CA VAL A 235 -9.66 -3.54 -2.54
C VAL A 235 -10.21 -2.15 -2.24
N THR A 236 -11.05 -1.63 -3.13
CA THR A 236 -11.76 -0.37 -2.91
C THR A 236 -13.21 -0.67 -2.56
N ASP A 237 -13.65 -0.28 -1.36
CA ASP A 237 -15.04 -0.50 -0.92
C ASP A 237 -16.05 0.43 -1.63
N GLY A 238 -17.32 0.33 -1.26
CA GLY A 238 -18.39 1.17 -1.83
C GLY A 238 -18.35 2.64 -1.41
N PHE A 239 -17.44 3.03 -0.51
CA PHE A 239 -17.18 4.44 -0.14
C PHE A 239 -15.89 4.97 -0.78
N GLY A 240 -15.30 4.23 -1.72
CA GLY A 240 -14.04 4.64 -2.36
C GLY A 240 -12.82 4.49 -1.45
N CYS A 241 -12.95 3.82 -0.30
CA CYS A 241 -11.87 3.70 0.67
C CYS A 241 -11.03 2.43 0.41
N PRO A 242 -9.70 2.51 0.52
CA PRO A 242 -8.83 1.36 0.36
C PRO A 242 -8.88 0.44 1.58
N ARG A 243 -9.15 -0.84 1.35
CA ARG A 243 -9.31 -1.89 2.36
C ARG A 243 -8.28 -2.98 2.20
N PRO A 244 -7.26 -3.07 3.08
CA PRO A 244 -6.37 -4.22 3.10
C PRO A 244 -7.17 -5.47 3.47
N ILE A 245 -7.12 -6.47 2.60
CA ILE A 245 -7.84 -7.74 2.78
C ILE A 245 -6.93 -8.90 3.16
N MET A 246 -5.63 -8.78 2.87
CA MET A 246 -4.63 -9.77 3.21
C MET A 246 -3.28 -9.09 3.37
N TYR A 247 -2.52 -9.52 4.38
CA TYR A 247 -1.15 -9.12 4.63
C TYR A 247 -0.25 -10.33 4.46
N SER A 248 0.95 -10.13 3.93
CA SER A 248 1.97 -11.17 3.90
C SER A 248 3.34 -10.58 4.15
N ILE A 249 4.10 -11.20 5.04
CA ILE A 249 5.52 -10.91 5.23
C ILE A 249 6.36 -12.00 4.57
N SER A 250 7.48 -11.62 3.97
CA SER A 250 8.38 -12.56 3.32
C SER A 250 9.85 -12.17 3.52
N THR A 251 10.67 -13.20 3.64
CA THR A 251 12.13 -13.14 3.85
C THR A 251 12.94 -13.28 2.58
N ILE A 252 12.29 -13.72 1.51
CA ILE A 252 12.95 -14.11 0.27
C ILE A 252 12.63 -13.08 -0.80
N GLN A 253 13.63 -12.31 -1.23
CA GLN A 253 13.52 -11.37 -2.35
C GLN A 253 13.68 -12.07 -3.72
N GLN A 254 12.95 -13.17 -3.96
CA GLN A 254 13.09 -13.99 -5.18
C GLN A 254 11.78 -14.18 -5.94
N LYS A 255 11.90 -14.66 -7.19
CA LYS A 255 10.82 -14.76 -8.17
C LYS A 255 9.70 -15.70 -7.75
N GLU A 256 9.97 -16.71 -6.92
CA GLU A 256 9.00 -17.69 -6.43
C GLU A 256 7.97 -17.10 -5.45
N GLU A 257 8.26 -15.92 -4.88
CA GLU A 257 7.48 -15.24 -3.84
C GLU A 257 6.07 -14.84 -4.32
N ILE A 258 5.95 -14.29 -5.54
CA ILE A 258 4.65 -13.83 -6.07
C ILE A 258 3.71 -15.01 -6.29
N LYS A 259 4.21 -16.14 -6.79
CA LYS A 259 3.37 -17.32 -7.02
C LYS A 259 2.81 -17.89 -5.71
N ILE A 260 3.64 -18.01 -4.68
CA ILE A 260 3.22 -18.46 -3.35
C ILE A 260 2.20 -17.47 -2.77
N LEU A 261 2.50 -16.17 -2.84
CA LEU A 261 1.62 -15.11 -2.38
C LEU A 261 0.24 -15.15 -3.04
N LEU A 262 0.18 -15.32 -4.35
CA LEU A 262 -1.09 -15.41 -5.09
C LEU A 262 -1.82 -16.73 -4.79
N ASN A 263 -1.09 -17.84 -4.58
CA ASN A 263 -1.69 -19.11 -4.16
C ASN A 263 -2.35 -18.99 -2.78
N HIS A 264 -1.68 -18.36 -1.82
CA HIS A 264 -2.27 -18.07 -0.51
C HIS A 264 -3.50 -17.19 -0.66
N PHE A 265 -3.43 -16.13 -1.48
CA PHE A 265 -4.57 -15.26 -1.74
C PHE A 265 -5.78 -16.05 -2.25
N CYS A 266 -5.63 -16.77 -3.36
CA CYS A 266 -6.72 -17.55 -3.96
C CYS A 266 -7.21 -18.67 -3.02
N GLY A 267 -6.32 -19.30 -2.26
CA GLY A 267 -6.70 -20.31 -1.26
C GLY A 267 -7.55 -19.73 -0.12
N ILE A 268 -7.31 -18.48 0.27
CA ILE A 268 -8.03 -17.78 1.33
C ILE A 268 -9.38 -17.24 0.83
N VAL A 269 -9.38 -16.54 -0.31
CA VAL A 269 -10.59 -15.85 -0.80
C VAL A 269 -11.51 -16.76 -1.63
N GLY A 270 -10.97 -17.85 -2.18
CA GLY A 270 -11.66 -18.76 -3.07
C GLY A 270 -11.69 -18.24 -4.51
N SER A 271 -12.89 -18.09 -5.06
CA SER A 271 -13.07 -17.65 -6.44
C SER A 271 -12.59 -16.22 -6.66
N VAL A 272 -11.83 -16.01 -7.75
CA VAL A 272 -11.34 -14.69 -8.19
C VAL A 272 -11.93 -14.24 -9.53
N ASP A 273 -12.95 -14.96 -10.01
CA ASP A 273 -13.53 -14.77 -11.35
C ASP A 273 -14.21 -13.42 -11.56
N ASP A 274 -14.65 -12.78 -10.47
CA ASP A 274 -15.29 -11.47 -10.51
C ASP A 274 -14.28 -10.30 -10.50
N THR A 275 -12.99 -10.58 -10.30
CA THR A 275 -11.94 -9.57 -10.40
C THR A 275 -11.74 -9.14 -11.85
N ARG A 276 -12.09 -7.88 -12.14
CA ARG A 276 -12.02 -7.25 -13.47
C ARG A 276 -10.68 -6.60 -13.73
N THR A 277 -10.04 -6.08 -12.69
CA THR A 277 -8.73 -5.42 -12.79
C THR A 277 -7.83 -5.82 -11.64
N PHE A 278 -6.60 -6.18 -11.96
CA PHE A 278 -5.53 -6.45 -11.00
C PHE A 278 -4.44 -5.40 -11.17
N ILE A 279 -4.24 -4.55 -10.17
CA ILE A 279 -3.25 -3.48 -10.18
C ILE A 279 -2.00 -3.97 -9.45
N MET A 280 -0.84 -3.88 -10.10
CA MET A 280 0.45 -4.22 -9.51
C MET A 280 1.21 -2.95 -9.10
N ASP A 281 1.44 -2.84 -7.80
CA ASP A 281 2.35 -1.87 -7.17
C ASP A 281 3.56 -2.61 -6.56
N CYS A 282 4.20 -3.42 -7.38
CA CYS A 282 5.42 -4.13 -7.05
C CYS A 282 6.34 -4.19 -8.28
N ALA A 283 7.59 -4.60 -8.09
CA ALA A 283 8.49 -4.83 -9.22
C ALA A 283 7.80 -5.77 -10.23
N ILE A 284 7.93 -5.44 -11.53
CA ILE A 284 7.27 -6.18 -12.60
C ILE A 284 8.01 -7.51 -12.79
N VAL A 285 7.56 -8.50 -12.03
CA VAL A 285 8.08 -9.86 -12.05
C VAL A 285 6.87 -10.77 -12.30
N GLN A 286 6.99 -11.66 -13.29
CA GLN A 286 5.99 -12.71 -13.56
C GLN A 286 4.56 -12.23 -13.84
N LEU A 287 4.39 -11.28 -14.76
CA LEU A 287 3.06 -10.91 -15.30
C LEU A 287 2.28 -12.13 -15.81
N ASP A 288 2.97 -13.15 -16.32
CA ASP A 288 2.38 -14.39 -16.79
C ASP A 288 1.75 -15.21 -15.65
N VAL A 289 2.36 -15.19 -14.45
CA VAL A 289 1.81 -15.89 -13.28
C VAL A 289 0.54 -15.20 -12.80
N VAL A 290 0.57 -13.86 -12.70
CA VAL A 290 -0.62 -13.07 -12.35
C VAL A 290 -1.73 -13.31 -13.38
N GLN A 291 -1.41 -13.28 -14.68
CA GLN A 291 -2.39 -13.48 -15.74
C GLN A 291 -2.98 -14.89 -15.75
N LYS A 292 -2.19 -15.92 -15.41
CA LYS A 292 -2.68 -17.29 -15.26
C LYS A 292 -3.65 -17.45 -14.08
N MET A 293 -3.40 -16.74 -12.98
CA MET A 293 -4.26 -16.82 -11.78
C MET A 293 -5.50 -15.93 -11.88
N PHE A 294 -5.40 -14.80 -12.60
CA PHE A 294 -6.49 -13.88 -12.88
C PHE A 294 -6.77 -13.80 -14.39
N PRO A 295 -7.24 -14.89 -15.03
CA PRO A 295 -7.37 -14.96 -16.48
C PRO A 295 -8.38 -13.96 -17.05
N LYS A 296 -9.41 -13.60 -16.28
CA LYS A 296 -10.45 -12.64 -16.67
C LYS A 296 -10.09 -11.19 -16.34
N ALA A 297 -9.05 -10.95 -15.53
CA ALA A 297 -8.71 -9.62 -15.08
C ALA A 297 -7.77 -8.92 -16.07
N ARG A 298 -7.99 -7.61 -16.26
CA ARG A 298 -7.01 -6.70 -16.83
C ARG A 298 -5.89 -6.47 -15.83
N ILE A 299 -4.65 -6.73 -16.20
CA ILE A 299 -3.50 -6.34 -15.38
C ILE A 299 -3.15 -4.88 -15.69
N LEU A 300 -3.09 -4.05 -14.65
CA LEU A 300 -2.59 -2.68 -14.72
C LEU A 300 -1.34 -2.54 -13.85
N LEU A 301 -0.43 -1.67 -14.27
CA LEU A 301 0.81 -1.38 -13.58
C LEU A 301 0.74 0.02 -12.98
N ASN A 302 1.25 0.19 -11.76
CA ASN A 302 1.36 1.52 -11.17
C ASN A 302 2.28 2.42 -12.03
N PRO A 303 1.79 3.57 -12.53
CA PRO A 303 2.59 4.53 -13.28
C PRO A 303 3.89 4.95 -12.58
N PHE A 304 3.90 4.98 -11.24
CA PHE A 304 5.08 5.37 -10.47
C PHE A 304 6.26 4.42 -10.69
N ILE A 305 6.02 3.11 -10.63
CA ILE A 305 7.07 2.08 -10.79
C ILE A 305 7.67 2.14 -12.21
N ILE A 306 6.84 2.41 -13.20
CA ILE A 306 7.28 2.51 -14.60
C ILE A 306 8.14 3.75 -14.82
N LYS A 307 7.68 4.89 -14.30
CA LYS A 307 8.44 6.14 -14.31
C LYS A 307 9.80 5.95 -13.66
N GLU A 308 9.82 5.36 -12.47
CA GLU A 308 11.04 5.12 -11.71
C GLU A 308 12.00 4.15 -12.41
N SER A 309 11.47 3.06 -12.98
CA SER A 309 12.26 2.08 -13.74
C SER A 309 12.93 2.68 -14.97
N PHE A 310 12.22 3.55 -15.71
CA PHE A 310 12.80 4.25 -16.85
C PHE A 310 13.79 5.33 -16.45
N THR A 311 13.47 6.15 -15.44
CA THR A 311 14.36 7.21 -14.95
C THR A 311 15.71 6.66 -14.48
N ARG A 312 15.75 5.48 -13.85
CA ARG A 312 17.02 4.83 -13.45
C ARG A 312 17.91 4.39 -14.61
N LYS A 313 17.35 4.21 -15.81
CA LYS A 313 18.05 3.69 -17.00
C LYS A 313 18.32 4.76 -18.06
N CYS A 314 17.81 5.97 -17.88
CA CYS A 314 17.88 7.02 -18.88
C CYS A 314 18.48 8.29 -18.27
N ASP A 315 19.65 8.69 -18.76
CA ASP A 315 20.34 9.91 -18.30
C ASP A 315 19.74 11.20 -18.89
N SER A 316 18.98 11.09 -19.99
CA SER A 316 18.39 12.25 -20.67
C SER A 316 17.09 12.68 -19.97
N LEU A 317 17.13 13.80 -19.25
CA LEU A 317 15.95 14.39 -18.60
C LEU A 317 14.83 14.70 -19.60
N THR A 318 15.16 15.11 -20.82
CA THR A 318 14.17 15.35 -21.88
C THR A 318 13.48 14.05 -22.29
N ALA A 319 14.23 12.95 -22.46
CA ALA A 319 13.66 11.65 -22.77
C ALA A 319 12.78 11.13 -21.62
N VAL A 320 13.20 11.35 -20.36
CA VAL A 320 12.40 11.06 -19.15
C VAL A 320 11.08 11.83 -19.16
N ALA A 321 11.11 13.13 -19.42
CA ALA A 321 9.90 13.95 -19.48
C ALA A 321 8.94 13.50 -20.60
N VAL A 322 9.47 13.19 -21.79
CA VAL A 322 8.69 12.68 -22.92
C VAL A 322 8.04 11.34 -22.57
N PHE A 323 8.79 10.40 -22.00
CA PHE A 323 8.25 9.11 -21.59
C PHE A 323 7.21 9.24 -20.47
N HIS A 324 7.41 10.14 -19.50
CA HIS A 324 6.42 10.40 -18.47
C HIS A 324 5.11 10.95 -19.04
N ALA A 325 5.18 11.79 -20.07
CA ALA A 325 4.01 12.29 -20.79
C ALA A 325 3.30 11.17 -21.57
N MET A 326 4.03 10.22 -22.15
CA MET A 326 3.45 9.01 -22.78
C MET A 326 2.61 8.20 -21.81
N ILE A 327 3.05 8.06 -20.56
CA ILE A 327 2.33 7.28 -19.54
C ILE A 327 0.96 7.92 -19.22
N THR A 328 0.91 9.25 -19.14
CA THR A 328 -0.27 9.98 -18.65
C THR A 328 -1.24 10.44 -19.73
N THR A 329 -0.82 10.48 -20.99
CA THR A 329 -1.72 10.94 -22.06
C THR A 329 -2.87 9.96 -22.28
N VAL A 330 -4.07 10.51 -22.39
CA VAL A 330 -5.30 9.75 -22.68
C VAL A 330 -5.58 9.66 -24.19
N SER A 331 -4.84 10.41 -25.02
CA SER A 331 -5.01 10.41 -26.48
C SER A 331 -4.03 9.43 -27.15
N PRO A 332 -4.51 8.45 -27.93
CA PRO A 332 -3.63 7.58 -28.72
C PRO A 332 -2.74 8.34 -29.70
N LEU A 333 -3.26 9.40 -30.34
CA LEU A 333 -2.48 10.24 -31.26
C LEU A 333 -1.35 10.98 -30.54
N GLN A 334 -1.61 11.51 -29.33
CA GLN A 334 -0.55 12.13 -28.53
C GLN A 334 0.46 11.10 -28.04
N PHE A 335 0.02 9.88 -27.73
CA PHE A 335 0.92 8.79 -27.36
C PHE A 335 1.91 8.50 -28.49
N ASP A 336 1.44 8.37 -29.72
CA ASP A 336 2.28 8.12 -30.89
C ASP A 336 3.22 9.30 -31.17
N TYR A 337 2.73 10.54 -31.04
CA TYR A 337 3.56 11.74 -31.11
C TYR A 337 4.72 11.72 -30.11
N TYR A 338 4.46 11.35 -28.85
CA TYR A 338 5.52 11.29 -27.84
C TYR A 338 6.49 10.12 -28.09
N LEU A 339 6.02 9.00 -28.63
CA LEU A 339 6.89 7.89 -29.04
C LEU A 339 7.86 8.31 -30.15
N GLU A 340 7.38 9.04 -31.17
CA GLU A 340 8.23 9.60 -32.21
C GLU A 340 9.19 10.67 -31.65
N ARG A 341 8.70 11.54 -30.77
CA ARG A 341 9.54 12.54 -30.10
C ARG A 341 10.64 11.89 -29.27
N LEU A 342 10.36 10.75 -28.63
CA LEU A 342 11.37 9.99 -27.89
C LEU A 342 12.46 9.46 -28.83
N LYS A 343 12.08 8.95 -30.00
CA LYS A 343 13.02 8.51 -31.05
C LYS A 343 13.97 9.63 -31.46
N ASN A 344 13.44 10.84 -31.64
CA ASN A 344 14.23 12.02 -32.03
C ASN A 344 15.08 12.57 -30.87
N THR A 345 14.69 12.32 -29.61
CA THR A 345 15.40 12.80 -28.42
C THR A 345 16.55 11.88 -28.02
N SER A 346 16.33 10.56 -28.04
CA SER A 346 17.34 9.57 -27.68
C SER A 346 16.98 8.21 -28.27
N ILE A 347 17.78 7.77 -29.26
CA ILE A 347 17.58 6.48 -29.92
C ILE A 347 17.73 5.30 -28.93
N ASN A 348 18.64 5.40 -27.96
CA ASN A 348 18.84 4.37 -26.94
C ASN A 348 17.63 4.26 -26.02
N ALA A 349 17.08 5.41 -25.59
CA ALA A 349 15.89 5.44 -24.76
C ALA A 349 14.66 4.91 -25.51
N TYR A 350 14.52 5.28 -26.78
CA TYR A 350 13.49 4.76 -27.68
C TYR A 350 13.59 3.23 -27.84
N ASN A 351 14.77 2.71 -28.17
CA ASN A 351 14.98 1.27 -28.33
C ASN A 351 14.66 0.51 -27.04
N TYR A 352 15.05 1.06 -25.88
CA TYR A 352 14.68 0.48 -24.59
C TYR A 352 13.17 0.45 -24.38
N VAL A 353 12.46 1.55 -24.67
CA VAL A 353 11.00 1.65 -24.53
C VAL A 353 10.27 0.70 -25.46
N VAL A 354 10.65 0.66 -26.74
CA VAL A 354 10.04 -0.21 -27.75
C VAL A 354 10.22 -1.68 -27.38
N ASN A 355 11.40 -2.08 -26.92
CA ASN A 355 11.65 -3.49 -26.60
C ASN A 355 11.07 -3.92 -25.25
N THR A 356 11.00 -3.02 -24.27
CA THR A 356 10.64 -3.37 -22.89
C THR A 356 9.19 -3.07 -22.55
N TRP A 357 8.66 -1.92 -23.00
CA TRP A 357 7.42 -1.34 -22.47
C TRP A 357 6.28 -1.32 -23.48
N ILE A 358 6.57 -1.14 -24.77
CA ILE A 358 5.53 -1.13 -25.82
C ILE A 358 4.76 -2.46 -25.90
N PRO A 359 5.37 -3.66 -25.74
CA PRO A 359 4.63 -4.93 -25.77
C PRO A 359 3.53 -5.00 -24.69
N THR A 360 3.73 -4.31 -23.57
CA THR A 360 2.81 -4.29 -22.42
C THR A 360 2.03 -2.97 -22.29
N LYS A 361 1.97 -2.12 -23.35
CA LYS A 361 1.34 -0.79 -23.29
C LYS A 361 -0.09 -0.77 -22.78
N LYS A 362 -0.87 -1.83 -23.03
CA LYS A 362 -2.25 -2.01 -22.54
C LYS A 362 -2.36 -2.18 -21.02
N MET A 363 -1.24 -2.32 -20.32
CA MET A 363 -1.17 -2.44 -18.86
C MET A 363 -0.82 -1.11 -18.18
N TRP A 364 -0.39 -0.08 -18.91
CA TRP A 364 0.15 1.12 -18.26
C TRP A 364 -0.09 2.45 -18.97
N ALA A 365 -0.24 2.46 -20.29
CA ALA A 365 -0.46 3.71 -21.02
C ALA A 365 -1.91 4.13 -20.82
N ALA A 366 -2.14 5.32 -20.27
CA ALA A 366 -3.48 5.78 -19.93
C ALA A 366 -4.44 5.74 -21.13
N SER A 367 -3.97 6.10 -22.33
CA SER A 367 -4.72 6.03 -23.59
C SER A 367 -5.19 4.62 -23.98
N TYR A 368 -4.53 3.56 -23.48
CA TYR A 368 -4.87 2.16 -23.74
C TYR A 368 -5.53 1.45 -22.55
N CYS A 369 -5.76 2.16 -21.44
CA CYS A 369 -6.36 1.63 -20.22
C CYS A 369 -7.75 2.21 -19.94
N LEU A 370 -8.32 2.99 -20.87
CA LEU A 370 -9.60 3.71 -20.68
C LEU A 370 -10.82 2.79 -20.50
N ASP A 371 -10.71 1.56 -20.98
CA ASP A 371 -11.70 0.50 -20.91
C ASP A 371 -11.52 -0.41 -19.67
N ALA A 372 -10.56 -0.11 -18.79
CA ALA A 372 -10.33 -0.88 -17.56
C ALA A 372 -11.22 -0.40 -16.40
N VAL A 373 -11.64 -1.33 -15.55
CA VAL A 373 -12.40 -1.02 -14.32
C VAL A 373 -11.42 -0.52 -13.25
N THR A 374 -11.61 0.71 -12.75
CA THR A 374 -10.71 1.31 -11.75
C THR A 374 -11.43 1.92 -10.57
N LEU A 375 -12.76 2.04 -10.64
CA LEU A 375 -13.65 2.50 -9.56
C LEU A 375 -13.31 3.91 -9.03
N GLY A 376 -12.67 4.74 -9.86
CA GLY A 376 -12.22 6.08 -9.46
C GLY A 376 -11.00 6.07 -8.53
N ALA A 377 -10.41 4.90 -8.25
CA ALA A 377 -9.34 4.78 -7.29
C ALA A 377 -8.00 5.26 -7.86
N SER A 378 -7.44 6.32 -7.28
CA SER A 378 -6.07 6.72 -7.54
C SER A 378 -5.13 5.75 -6.82
N THR A 379 -4.32 5.01 -7.58
CA THR A 379 -3.33 4.07 -7.02
C THR A 379 -2.44 4.76 -5.98
N ALA A 380 -2.08 6.03 -6.20
CA ALA A 380 -1.29 6.82 -5.26
C ALA A 380 -2.02 7.13 -3.94
N GLU A 381 -3.33 7.36 -3.98
CA GLU A 381 -4.15 7.60 -2.78
C GLU A 381 -4.35 6.32 -1.98
N ILE A 382 -4.61 5.20 -2.67
CA ILE A 382 -4.69 3.87 -2.06
C ILE A 382 -3.39 3.56 -1.31
N ILE A 383 -2.24 3.69 -1.99
CA ILE A 383 -0.92 3.40 -1.42
C ILE A 383 -0.64 4.30 -0.21
N LYS A 384 -0.96 5.61 -0.30
CA LYS A 384 -0.76 6.53 0.83
C LYS A 384 -1.62 6.15 2.04
N GLY A 385 -2.89 5.80 1.82
CA GLY A 385 -3.83 5.45 2.87
C GLY A 385 -3.46 4.14 3.60
N VAL A 386 -2.92 3.16 2.87
CA VAL A 386 -2.63 1.83 3.42
C VAL A 386 -1.27 1.72 4.12
N ASN A 387 -0.27 2.50 3.68
CA ASN A 387 1.12 2.20 4.01
C ASN A 387 1.74 3.04 5.14
N PHE A 388 1.28 4.28 5.36
CA PHE A 388 2.09 5.21 6.16
C PHE A 388 2.25 4.77 7.62
N SER A 389 1.15 4.43 8.29
CA SER A 389 1.20 4.02 9.71
C SER A 389 1.89 2.66 9.91
N VAL A 390 1.52 1.65 9.10
CA VAL A 390 2.01 0.28 9.27
C VAL A 390 3.52 0.20 9.00
N LYS A 391 4.02 0.83 7.93
CA LYS A 391 5.45 0.82 7.64
C LYS A 391 6.25 1.49 8.75
N GLU A 392 5.76 2.61 9.30
CA GLU A 392 6.45 3.32 10.37
C GLU A 392 6.51 2.49 11.66
N SER A 393 5.42 1.81 12.02
CA SER A 393 5.38 0.91 13.19
C SER A 393 6.31 -0.30 13.04
N LEU A 394 6.53 -0.80 11.82
CA LEU A 394 7.36 -1.99 11.56
C LEU A 394 8.86 -1.68 11.43
N LYS A 395 9.27 -0.45 11.11
CA LYS A 395 10.68 -0.08 10.81
C LYS A 395 11.70 -0.47 11.88
N LYS A 396 11.32 -0.35 13.15
CA LYS A 396 12.23 -0.58 14.29
C LYS A 396 12.17 -2.01 14.83
N LEU A 397 11.25 -2.82 14.32
CA LEU A 397 11.01 -4.15 14.86
C LEU A 397 11.91 -5.17 14.18
N THR A 398 12.48 -6.02 15.01
CA THR A 398 13.29 -7.15 14.57
C THR A 398 12.57 -8.46 14.84
N SER A 399 11.65 -8.54 15.81
CA SER A 399 10.93 -9.76 16.17
C SER A 399 9.73 -10.05 15.26
N VAL A 400 9.69 -11.25 14.67
CA VAL A 400 8.54 -11.73 13.87
C VAL A 400 7.26 -11.76 14.68
N LYS A 401 7.33 -12.09 15.98
CA LYS A 401 6.16 -12.07 16.88
C LYS A 401 5.57 -10.67 16.99
N GLU A 402 6.42 -9.67 17.21
CA GLU A 402 5.99 -8.26 17.32
C GLU A 402 5.42 -7.77 15.99
N ILE A 403 6.08 -8.10 14.87
CA ILE A 403 5.61 -7.79 13.52
C ILE A 403 4.21 -8.38 13.28
N MET A 404 4.02 -9.68 13.56
CA MET A 404 2.74 -10.35 13.36
C MET A 404 1.65 -9.82 14.30
N THR A 405 2.01 -9.44 15.53
CA THR A 405 1.06 -8.83 16.47
C THR A 405 0.60 -7.47 15.97
N ILE A 406 1.50 -6.63 15.46
CA ILE A 406 1.13 -5.34 14.86
C ILE A 406 0.26 -5.57 13.63
N ILE A 407 0.66 -6.45 12.71
CA ILE A 407 -0.14 -6.74 11.51
C ILE A 407 -1.54 -7.24 11.89
N TYR A 408 -1.64 -8.13 12.88
CA TYR A 408 -2.92 -8.62 13.38
C TYR A 408 -3.77 -7.49 13.96
N ASN A 409 -3.16 -6.59 14.75
CA ASN A 409 -3.86 -5.43 15.33
C ASN A 409 -4.30 -4.44 14.25
N GLU A 410 -3.45 -4.15 13.26
CA GLU A 410 -3.80 -3.32 12.10
C GLU A 410 -4.95 -3.92 11.30
N ALA A 411 -4.91 -5.23 11.05
CA ALA A 411 -6.00 -5.95 10.38
C ALA A 411 -7.31 -5.91 11.17
N GLY A 412 -7.24 -5.72 12.49
CA GLY A 412 -8.40 -5.62 13.38
C GLY A 412 -8.89 -4.20 13.62
N LYS A 413 -8.22 -3.18 13.08
CA LYS A 413 -8.66 -1.80 13.27
C LYS A 413 -10.00 -1.60 12.58
N GLN A 414 -10.93 -1.05 13.33
CA GLN A 414 -12.24 -0.68 12.83
C GLN A 414 -12.09 0.39 11.74
N TRP A 415 -12.79 0.20 10.63
CA TRP A 415 -12.73 1.12 9.51
C TRP A 415 -13.55 2.37 9.81
N VAL A 416 -12.85 3.49 9.92
CA VAL A 416 -13.49 4.79 10.10
C VAL A 416 -13.88 5.32 8.73
N TYR A 417 -15.16 5.62 8.57
CA TYR A 417 -15.70 6.28 7.39
C TYR A 417 -15.73 7.77 7.66
N PRO A 418 -15.20 8.61 6.75
CA PRO A 418 -15.46 10.04 6.81
C PRO A 418 -16.97 10.25 6.73
N SER A 419 -17.59 10.72 7.81
CA SER A 419 -18.99 11.15 7.80
C SER A 419 -19.09 12.42 6.96
N ILE A 420 -19.19 12.29 5.64
CA ILE A 420 -19.46 13.43 4.78
C ILE A 420 -20.97 13.47 4.61
N SER A 421 -21.67 14.16 5.52
CA SER A 421 -23.09 14.46 5.33
C SER A 421 -23.24 15.49 4.20
N ILE A 422 -23.12 15.05 2.95
CA ILE A 422 -23.28 15.91 1.76
C ILE A 422 -24.76 16.32 1.60
N ILE A 423 -25.68 15.51 2.10
CA ILE A 423 -27.11 15.57 1.75
C ILE A 423 -27.96 16.21 2.86
N SER A 424 -27.44 16.34 4.08
CA SER A 424 -28.20 16.91 5.20
C SER A 424 -28.04 18.42 5.26
N SER A 425 -28.95 19.16 4.61
CA SER A 425 -29.48 20.50 4.96
C SER A 425 -29.78 21.32 3.69
N SER A 426 -31.01 21.21 3.13
CA SER A 426 -31.73 22.25 2.35
C SER A 426 -31.03 23.07 1.23
N SER A 427 -29.79 22.79 0.87
CA SER A 427 -29.02 23.44 -0.19
C SER A 427 -27.82 22.55 -0.52
N LEU A 428 -27.73 22.09 -1.77
CA LEU A 428 -26.57 21.38 -2.31
C LEU A 428 -25.36 22.33 -2.37
N SER A 429 -24.70 22.58 -1.25
CA SER A 429 -23.47 23.37 -1.18
C SER A 429 -22.30 22.48 -0.77
N PHE A 430 -21.51 22.07 -1.76
CA PHE A 430 -20.24 21.38 -1.54
C PHE A 430 -19.18 22.36 -1.01
N PRO A 431 -18.43 22.04 0.06
CA PRO A 431 -17.36 22.91 0.54
C PRO A 431 -16.21 22.95 -0.47
N GLY A 432 -15.87 24.13 -0.99
CA GLY A 432 -14.61 24.36 -1.72
C GLY A 432 -14.71 24.84 -3.16
N HIS A 433 -15.91 25.01 -3.74
CA HIS A 433 -16.07 25.59 -5.07
C HIS A 433 -16.73 26.97 -4.99
N SER A 434 -15.93 28.02 -5.26
CA SER A 434 -16.40 29.38 -5.44
C SER A 434 -17.57 29.42 -6.43
N THR A 435 -18.71 29.85 -5.92
CA THR A 435 -19.99 30.03 -6.57
C THR A 435 -19.89 31.07 -7.67
N ASN A 436 -19.88 30.67 -8.95
CA ASN A 436 -20.11 31.61 -10.05
C ASN A 436 -20.88 31.03 -11.25
N ASN A 437 -21.49 29.84 -11.17
CA ASN A 437 -22.34 29.27 -12.25
C ASN A 437 -23.50 28.40 -11.70
N LEU A 438 -24.37 28.97 -10.85
CA LEU A 438 -25.37 28.17 -10.10
C LEU A 438 -26.80 28.10 -10.67
N ASN A 439 -27.22 28.94 -11.63
CA ASN A 439 -28.66 28.99 -11.93
C ASN A 439 -29.22 27.79 -12.73
N ASN A 440 -28.44 27.15 -13.62
CA ASN A 440 -28.92 25.96 -14.36
C ASN A 440 -28.64 24.62 -13.65
N ASN A 441 -27.52 24.52 -12.92
CA ASN A 441 -27.10 23.27 -12.27
C ASN A 441 -28.02 22.86 -11.11
N ASN A 442 -28.66 23.82 -10.43
CA ASN A 442 -29.58 23.53 -9.33
C ASN A 442 -30.84 22.78 -9.79
N ASN A 443 -31.34 23.05 -10.99
CA ASN A 443 -32.53 22.37 -11.51
C ASN A 443 -32.21 20.92 -11.95
N LEU A 444 -31.02 20.70 -12.52
CA LEU A 444 -30.59 19.36 -12.92
C LEU A 444 -30.27 18.47 -11.70
N SER A 445 -29.62 19.03 -10.69
CA SER A 445 -29.34 18.29 -9.45
C SER A 445 -30.60 17.93 -8.67
N GLU A 446 -31.62 18.80 -8.67
CA GLU A 446 -32.94 18.48 -8.13
C GLU A 446 -33.63 17.31 -8.85
N LYS A 447 -33.59 17.28 -10.19
CA LYS A 447 -34.15 16.17 -10.99
C LYS A 447 -33.49 14.83 -10.69
N PHE A 448 -32.20 14.84 -10.38
CA PHE A 448 -31.42 13.64 -10.07
C PHE A 448 -31.25 13.37 -8.57
N LYS A 449 -31.88 14.18 -7.70
CA LYS A 449 -31.74 14.08 -6.25
C LYS A 449 -32.05 12.67 -5.73
N TYR A 450 -33.14 12.07 -6.20
CA TYR A 450 -33.55 10.72 -5.80
C TYR A 450 -32.53 9.62 -6.18
N ILE A 451 -31.70 9.86 -7.20
CA ILE A 451 -30.63 8.93 -7.63
C ILE A 451 -29.41 9.14 -6.74
N LEU A 452 -29.02 10.39 -6.53
CA LEU A 452 -27.87 10.74 -5.68
C LEU A 452 -28.08 10.26 -4.23
N GLU A 453 -29.30 10.37 -3.70
CA GLU A 453 -29.66 9.89 -2.36
C GLU A 453 -29.57 8.37 -2.19
N LYS A 454 -29.64 7.60 -3.28
CA LYS A 454 -29.46 6.13 -3.23
C LYS A 454 -27.98 5.72 -3.22
N LEU A 455 -27.08 6.60 -3.63
CA LEU A 455 -25.65 6.32 -3.75
C LEU A 455 -24.90 6.67 -2.45
N THR A 456 -23.77 6.02 -2.20
CA THR A 456 -22.82 6.45 -1.18
C THR A 456 -22.28 7.85 -1.51
N ASP A 457 -21.85 8.58 -0.49
CA ASP A 457 -21.37 9.97 -0.66
C ASP A 457 -20.27 10.10 -1.72
N TYR A 458 -19.33 9.14 -1.72
CA TYR A 458 -18.26 9.05 -2.72
C TYR A 458 -18.80 8.92 -4.15
N ALA A 459 -19.72 7.98 -4.37
CA ALA A 459 -20.29 7.73 -5.69
C ALA A 459 -21.21 8.88 -6.14
N ALA A 460 -21.98 9.46 -5.21
CA ALA A 460 -22.81 10.63 -5.47
C ALA A 460 -21.96 11.82 -5.92
N GLU A 461 -20.81 12.07 -5.27
CA GLU A 461 -19.87 13.13 -5.68
C GLU A 461 -19.33 12.88 -7.10
N MET A 462 -18.95 11.64 -7.41
CA MET A 462 -18.47 11.27 -8.76
C MET A 462 -19.53 11.53 -9.83
N VAL A 463 -20.79 11.14 -9.59
CA VAL A 463 -21.91 11.37 -10.53
C VAL A 463 -22.24 12.86 -10.63
N TYR A 464 -22.23 13.58 -9.51
CA TYR A 464 -22.51 15.01 -9.48
C TYR A 464 -21.54 15.81 -10.36
N LYS A 465 -20.25 15.47 -10.35
CA LYS A 465 -19.26 16.07 -11.26
C LYS A 465 -19.61 15.85 -12.73
N ARG A 466 -20.32 14.77 -13.07
CA ARG A 466 -20.79 14.47 -14.44
C ARG A 466 -22.06 15.24 -14.80
N LEU A 467 -22.96 15.48 -13.85
CA LEU A 467 -24.17 16.26 -14.09
C LEU A 467 -23.88 17.64 -14.70
N THR A 468 -22.82 18.31 -14.23
CA THR A 468 -22.39 19.63 -14.76
C THR A 468 -22.00 19.64 -16.25
N LYS A 469 -21.87 18.46 -16.86
CA LYS A 469 -21.48 18.30 -18.27
C LYS A 469 -22.61 17.81 -19.16
N VAL A 470 -23.76 17.42 -18.61
CA VAL A 470 -24.88 16.83 -19.36
C VAL A 470 -25.39 17.77 -20.46
N ASP A 471 -25.43 19.07 -20.18
CA ASP A 471 -25.89 20.07 -21.16
C ASP A 471 -24.95 20.22 -22.36
N LYS A 472 -23.71 19.75 -22.25
CA LYS A 472 -22.71 19.79 -23.33
C LYS A 472 -22.77 18.58 -24.26
N ILE A 473 -23.65 17.62 -23.96
CA ILE A 473 -23.79 16.38 -24.73
C ILE A 473 -24.89 16.55 -25.77
N ASN A 474 -24.54 16.23 -27.02
CA ASN A 474 -25.48 16.11 -28.12
C ASN A 474 -25.83 14.63 -28.35
N ILE A 475 -27.10 14.37 -28.65
CA ILE A 475 -27.55 13.04 -29.10
C ILE A 475 -27.70 13.14 -30.61
N ASP A 476 -26.82 12.47 -31.34
CA ASP A 476 -26.78 12.53 -32.80
C ASP A 476 -27.72 11.52 -33.44
N PHE A 477 -27.95 10.39 -32.75
CA PHE A 477 -28.81 9.31 -33.21
C PHE A 477 -29.43 8.56 -32.03
N THR A 478 -30.66 8.08 -32.22
CA THR A 478 -31.29 7.14 -31.28
C THR A 478 -32.22 6.18 -32.02
N ASN A 479 -32.24 4.93 -31.56
CA ASN A 479 -33.24 3.92 -31.90
C ASN A 479 -33.73 3.25 -30.60
N GLU A 480 -34.52 2.18 -30.71
CA GLU A 480 -35.07 1.48 -29.54
C GLU A 480 -33.98 1.01 -28.55
N GLN A 481 -32.88 0.45 -29.03
CA GLN A 481 -31.87 -0.20 -28.18
C GLN A 481 -30.67 0.70 -27.86
N LEU A 482 -30.41 1.72 -28.68
CA LEU A 482 -29.15 2.45 -28.71
C LEU A 482 -29.36 3.96 -28.85
N ALA A 483 -28.43 4.72 -28.30
CA ALA A 483 -28.22 6.12 -28.65
C ALA A 483 -26.74 6.42 -28.90
N LEU A 484 -26.44 7.25 -29.90
CA LEU A 484 -25.10 7.78 -30.14
C LEU A 484 -25.05 9.21 -29.62
N CYS A 485 -24.12 9.45 -28.70
CA CYS A 485 -23.91 10.74 -28.07
C CYS A 485 -22.54 11.30 -28.48
N ALA A 486 -22.47 12.58 -28.82
CA ALA A 486 -21.22 13.28 -29.04
C ALA A 486 -20.96 14.29 -27.91
N ASP A 487 -19.71 14.31 -27.44
CA ASP A 487 -19.15 15.46 -26.74
C ASP A 487 -18.20 16.23 -27.68
N SER A 488 -17.52 17.25 -27.18
CA SER A 488 -16.60 18.08 -27.98
C SER A 488 -15.40 17.32 -28.58
N SER A 489 -15.22 16.04 -28.27
CA SER A 489 -13.99 15.30 -28.57
C SER A 489 -14.25 13.91 -29.17
N PHE A 490 -15.32 13.22 -28.78
CA PHE A 490 -15.59 11.85 -29.19
C PHE A 490 -17.09 11.54 -29.31
N VAL A 491 -17.39 10.45 -30.02
CA VAL A 491 -18.72 9.84 -30.10
C VAL A 491 -18.73 8.60 -29.21
N TYR A 492 -19.81 8.43 -28.46
CA TYR A 492 -20.03 7.35 -27.52
C TYR A 492 -21.35 6.66 -27.79
N GLU A 493 -21.37 5.37 -27.50
CA GLU A 493 -22.52 4.50 -27.63
C GLU A 493 -23.16 4.34 -26.25
N VAL A 494 -24.47 4.56 -26.19
CA VAL A 494 -25.30 4.32 -25.01
C VAL A 494 -26.28 3.21 -25.32
N ASP A 495 -26.12 2.10 -24.62
CA ASP A 495 -27.02 0.94 -24.67
C ASP A 495 -28.17 1.17 -23.67
N ARG A 496 -29.39 1.28 -24.21
CA ARG A 496 -30.62 1.58 -23.48
C ARG A 496 -31.19 0.35 -22.78
N ASP A 497 -30.88 -0.85 -23.27
CA ASP A 497 -31.31 -2.13 -22.69
C ASP A 497 -30.51 -2.49 -21.45
N ASN A 498 -29.22 -2.13 -21.43
CA ASN A 498 -28.31 -2.48 -20.32
C ASN A 498 -27.93 -1.29 -19.44
N ALA A 499 -28.40 -0.09 -19.76
CA ALA A 499 -28.06 1.16 -19.07
C ALA A 499 -26.53 1.34 -18.99
N THR A 500 -25.85 1.15 -20.12
CA THR A 500 -24.39 1.22 -20.24
C THR A 500 -23.95 2.23 -21.26
N CYS A 501 -22.74 2.77 -21.09
CA CYS A 501 -22.12 3.66 -22.06
C CYS A 501 -20.69 3.21 -22.35
N SER A 502 -20.25 3.36 -23.60
CA SER A 502 -18.89 3.06 -24.02
C SER A 502 -17.84 4.06 -23.51
N CYS A 503 -18.25 5.13 -22.81
CA CYS A 503 -17.30 6.09 -22.26
C CYS A 503 -16.50 5.51 -21.08
N SER A 504 -15.26 5.95 -20.95
CA SER A 504 -14.33 5.46 -19.93
C SER A 504 -14.86 5.61 -18.50
N PHE A 505 -15.65 6.64 -18.22
CA PHE A 505 -16.21 6.84 -16.88
C PHE A 505 -17.21 5.74 -16.51
N ASN A 506 -18.18 5.42 -17.38
CA ASN A 506 -19.18 4.40 -17.09
C ASN A 506 -18.54 3.01 -17.00
N ILE A 507 -17.62 2.70 -17.93
CA ILE A 507 -16.87 1.44 -17.90
C ILE A 507 -16.05 1.32 -16.61
N SER A 508 -15.29 2.35 -16.27
CA SER A 508 -14.34 2.29 -15.16
C SER A 508 -14.98 2.30 -13.79
N SER A 509 -16.13 2.97 -13.63
CA SER A 509 -16.76 3.20 -12.33
C SER A 509 -18.10 2.49 -12.12
N PHE A 510 -18.75 1.99 -13.18
CA PHE A 510 -20.14 1.49 -13.14
C PHE A 510 -21.18 2.51 -12.69
N LEU A 511 -20.84 3.81 -12.74
CA LEU A 511 -21.74 4.91 -12.40
C LEU A 511 -22.31 5.57 -13.65
N PRO A 512 -23.49 6.23 -13.53
CA PRO A 512 -24.06 7.00 -14.63
C PRO A 512 -23.12 8.12 -15.09
N CYS A 513 -22.75 8.09 -16.37
CA CYS A 513 -21.99 9.16 -17.01
C CYS A 513 -22.90 10.25 -17.56
N GLU A 514 -22.30 11.37 -17.97
CA GLU A 514 -22.97 12.50 -18.62
C GLU A 514 -23.81 12.08 -19.84
N HIS A 515 -23.33 11.12 -20.65
CA HIS A 515 -24.06 10.59 -21.82
C HIS A 515 -25.30 9.77 -21.40
N LEU A 516 -25.13 8.85 -20.44
CA LEU A 516 -26.22 8.00 -19.95
C LEU A 516 -27.31 8.84 -19.28
N LEU A 517 -26.90 9.84 -18.49
CA LEU A 517 -27.81 10.80 -17.86
C LEU A 517 -28.59 11.61 -18.92
N LYS A 518 -27.92 12.08 -19.98
CA LYS A 518 -28.56 12.80 -21.08
C LYS A 518 -29.61 11.93 -21.80
N VAL A 519 -29.25 10.71 -22.17
CA VAL A 519 -30.17 9.77 -22.86
C VAL A 519 -31.34 9.41 -21.95
N PHE A 520 -31.08 9.12 -20.67
CA PHE A 520 -32.13 8.84 -19.70
C PHE A 520 -33.14 10.00 -19.58
N MET A 521 -32.67 11.25 -19.57
CA MET A 521 -33.56 12.42 -19.49
C MET A 521 -34.43 12.62 -20.72
N VAL A 522 -33.90 12.35 -21.92
CA VAL A 522 -34.56 12.70 -23.19
C VAL A 522 -35.39 11.55 -23.73
N HIS A 523 -34.89 10.31 -23.63
CA HIS A 523 -35.50 9.12 -24.25
C HIS A 523 -35.82 8.01 -23.25
N GLY A 524 -35.38 8.13 -22.00
CA GLY A 524 -35.48 7.05 -21.02
C GLY A 524 -34.57 5.85 -21.33
N LEU A 525 -34.55 4.91 -20.40
CA LEU A 525 -33.83 3.63 -20.48
C LEU A 525 -34.81 2.48 -20.19
N HIS A 526 -34.52 1.29 -20.70
CA HIS A 526 -35.36 0.11 -20.44
C HIS A 526 -35.01 -0.58 -19.12
N LYS A 527 -33.81 -0.35 -18.59
CA LYS A 527 -33.40 -0.75 -17.23
C LYS A 527 -33.25 0.47 -16.33
N ASP A 528 -33.29 0.20 -15.02
CA ASP A 528 -32.97 1.19 -13.99
C ASP A 528 -31.55 1.76 -14.22
N LEU A 529 -31.42 3.09 -14.12
CA LEU A 529 -30.16 3.80 -14.36
C LEU A 529 -29.02 3.31 -13.45
N LEU A 530 -29.34 2.88 -12.23
CA LEU A 530 -28.40 2.40 -11.23
C LEU A 530 -28.23 0.87 -11.25
N TYR A 531 -28.75 0.17 -12.27
CA TYR A 531 -28.70 -1.29 -12.37
C TYR A 531 -27.28 -1.87 -12.18
N ARG A 532 -26.26 -1.23 -12.76
CA ARG A 532 -24.85 -1.63 -12.62
C ARG A 532 -24.15 -1.03 -11.39
N SER A 533 -24.78 -0.09 -10.70
CA SER A 533 -24.18 0.66 -9.60
C SER A 533 -24.42 0.01 -8.24
N LYS A 534 -24.82 -1.28 -8.17
CA LYS A 534 -25.14 -1.99 -6.92
C LYS A 534 -24.11 -1.79 -5.81
N ARG A 535 -22.81 -1.86 -6.14
CA ARG A 535 -21.70 -1.69 -5.18
C ARG A 535 -21.70 -0.31 -4.51
N TRP A 536 -22.27 0.69 -5.17
CA TRP A 536 -22.31 2.08 -4.73
C TRP A 536 -23.61 2.45 -4.03
N LEU A 537 -24.58 1.53 -3.93
CA LEU A 537 -25.85 1.82 -3.27
C LEU A 537 -25.69 1.81 -1.75
N GLN A 538 -26.28 2.79 -1.07
CA GLN A 538 -26.23 2.86 0.40
C GLN A 538 -26.79 1.58 1.04
N CYS A 539 -27.88 1.02 0.50
CA CYS A 539 -28.50 -0.21 1.01
C CYS A 539 -27.54 -1.41 0.98
N ASN A 540 -26.65 -1.48 -0.01
CA ASN A 540 -25.65 -2.55 -0.12
C ASN A 540 -24.44 -2.33 0.79
N ASN A 541 -24.28 -1.14 1.37
CA ASN A 541 -23.12 -0.74 2.15
C ASN A 541 -23.44 -0.51 3.64
N GLN A 542 -24.67 -0.76 4.09
CA GLN A 542 -25.10 -0.47 5.46
C GLN A 542 -24.26 -1.19 6.53
N ASN A 543 -23.78 -2.40 6.24
CA ASN A 543 -22.95 -3.18 7.17
C ASN A 543 -21.52 -2.64 7.31
N LEU A 544 -21.03 -1.89 6.31
CA LEU A 544 -19.77 -1.19 6.41
C LEU A 544 -19.91 0.09 7.24
N SER A 545 -21.02 0.82 7.08
CA SER A 545 -21.26 2.09 7.78
C SER A 545 -21.69 1.94 9.23
N LYS A 546 -22.23 0.78 9.60
CA LYS A 546 -22.51 0.47 11.00
C LYS A 546 -21.18 0.06 11.64
N PRO A 547 -20.90 0.45 12.90
CA PRO A 547 -19.95 -0.33 13.68
C PRO A 547 -20.39 -1.80 13.54
N PRO A 548 -19.45 -2.77 13.45
CA PRO A 548 -19.80 -4.18 13.53
C PRO A 548 -20.79 -4.27 14.67
N ILE A 549 -21.92 -4.94 14.42
CA ILE A 549 -22.86 -5.32 15.46
C ILE A 549 -21.95 -5.73 16.61
N VAL A 550 -21.88 -4.88 17.65
CA VAL A 550 -21.63 -5.40 18.98
C VAL A 550 -22.63 -6.51 18.98
N VAL A 551 -22.17 -7.74 19.10
CA VAL A 551 -23.03 -8.79 19.58
C VAL A 551 -23.50 -8.24 20.93
N VAL A 552 -24.52 -7.37 20.89
CA VAL A 552 -25.70 -7.51 21.67
C VAL A 552 -25.98 -8.96 21.36
N THR A 553 -25.45 -9.79 22.23
CA THR A 553 -26.24 -10.85 22.78
C THR A 553 -27.62 -10.22 22.87
N GLU A 554 -28.45 -10.43 21.85
CA GLU A 554 -29.85 -10.71 22.09
C GLU A 554 -29.82 -11.49 23.39
N PRO A 555 -30.54 -11.07 24.44
CA PRO A 555 -30.54 -11.79 25.69
C PRO A 555 -30.91 -13.22 25.34
N THR A 556 -29.88 -14.06 25.17
CA THR A 556 -29.99 -15.47 24.89
C THR A 556 -30.72 -15.90 26.10
N ASN A 557 -31.97 -16.34 25.91
CA ASN A 557 -32.83 -16.90 26.93
C ASN A 557 -31.93 -17.59 27.96
N GLN A 558 -31.63 -16.87 29.05
CA GLN A 558 -30.66 -17.31 30.04
C GLN A 558 -31.21 -18.53 30.77
N SER A 559 -32.46 -18.91 30.51
CA SER A 559 -33.10 -20.10 31.04
C SER A 559 -32.54 -21.40 30.48
N SER A 560 -32.16 -21.53 29.20
CA SER A 560 -31.76 -22.85 28.68
C SER A 560 -30.30 -23.22 29.00
N ILE A 561 -29.36 -22.30 28.80
CA ILE A 561 -27.93 -22.54 29.07
C ILE A 561 -27.65 -22.56 30.59
N CYS A 562 -28.38 -21.78 31.39
CA CYS A 562 -28.25 -21.82 32.86
C CYS A 562 -28.87 -23.10 33.44
N LEU A 563 -29.91 -23.68 32.83
CA LEU A 563 -30.45 -24.99 33.27
C LEU A 563 -29.44 -26.12 33.07
N ASP A 564 -28.76 -26.17 31.93
CA ASP A 564 -27.78 -27.22 31.65
C ASP A 564 -26.52 -27.10 32.53
N TYR A 565 -26.06 -25.88 32.81
CA TYR A 565 -24.93 -25.66 33.71
C TYR A 565 -25.28 -26.00 35.16
N LYS A 566 -26.47 -25.63 35.63
CA LYS A 566 -26.91 -25.92 36.99
C LYS A 566 -27.14 -27.41 37.20
N LYS A 567 -27.64 -28.12 36.19
CA LYS A 567 -27.79 -29.58 36.20
C LYS A 567 -26.43 -30.28 36.20
N ALA A 568 -25.49 -29.87 35.33
CA ALA A 568 -24.14 -30.43 35.28
C ALA A 568 -23.36 -30.20 36.59
N VAL A 569 -23.49 -29.03 37.20
CA VAL A 569 -22.87 -28.73 38.50
C VAL A 569 -23.51 -29.56 39.62
N THR A 570 -24.84 -29.75 39.60
CA THR A 570 -25.54 -30.58 40.61
C THR A 570 -25.14 -32.05 40.48
N ASP A 571 -25.10 -32.61 39.27
CA ASP A 571 -24.64 -33.97 38.98
C ASP A 571 -23.16 -34.17 39.40
N THR A 572 -22.32 -33.14 39.23
CA THR A 572 -20.91 -33.19 39.64
C THR A 572 -20.77 -33.16 41.16
N ILE A 573 -21.59 -32.37 41.86
CA ILE A 573 -21.63 -32.32 43.33
C ILE A 573 -22.12 -33.65 43.91
N GLU A 574 -23.13 -34.29 43.33
CA GLU A 574 -23.57 -35.62 43.75
C GLU A 574 -22.49 -36.68 43.56
N LYS A 575 -21.82 -36.70 42.40
CA LYS A 575 -20.71 -37.62 42.15
C LYS A 575 -19.53 -37.39 43.09
N LEU A 576 -19.25 -36.14 43.47
CA LEU A 576 -18.20 -35.81 44.44
C LEU A 576 -18.57 -36.25 45.87
N LYS A 577 -19.86 -36.19 46.25
CA LYS A 577 -20.34 -36.73 47.53
C LYS A 577 -20.24 -38.25 47.58
N ASP A 578 -20.61 -38.94 46.51
CA ASP A 578 -20.42 -40.39 46.41
C ASP A 578 -18.94 -40.77 46.45
N PHE A 579 -18.08 -40.01 45.77
CA PHE A 579 -16.63 -40.18 45.80
C PHE A 579 -16.05 -39.98 47.22
N GLN A 580 -16.58 -39.03 47.99
CA GLN A 580 -16.18 -38.77 49.37
C GLN A 580 -16.55 -39.93 50.32
N THR A 581 -17.60 -40.70 50.01
CA THR A 581 -17.98 -41.88 50.82
C THR A 581 -17.19 -43.15 50.50
N GLN A 582 -16.50 -43.20 49.36
CA GLN A 582 -15.82 -44.41 48.86
C GLN A 582 -14.30 -44.37 48.96
N TYR A 583 -13.69 -43.20 49.17
CA TYR A 583 -12.23 -43.02 49.16
C TYR A 583 -11.74 -42.26 50.41
N SER A 584 -10.46 -42.43 50.75
CA SER A 584 -9.87 -41.77 51.93
C SER A 584 -9.78 -40.25 51.75
N GLU A 585 -9.88 -39.49 52.86
CA GLU A 585 -9.94 -38.02 52.85
C GLU A 585 -8.79 -37.36 52.05
N GLN A 586 -7.59 -37.96 52.06
CA GLN A 586 -6.45 -37.44 51.29
C GLN A 586 -6.67 -37.52 49.77
N VAL A 587 -7.29 -38.57 49.26
CA VAL A 587 -7.56 -38.75 47.83
C VAL A 587 -8.67 -37.80 47.37
N VAL A 588 -9.68 -37.60 48.22
CA VAL A 588 -10.77 -36.65 47.98
C VAL A 588 -10.24 -35.21 47.90
N LEU A 589 -9.36 -34.83 48.82
CA LEU A 589 -8.78 -33.49 48.86
C LEU A 589 -7.92 -33.18 47.63
N GLU A 590 -7.14 -34.15 47.16
CA GLU A 590 -6.28 -33.96 45.99
C GLU A 590 -7.09 -33.89 44.69
N THR A 591 -8.15 -34.70 44.59
CA THR A 591 -9.08 -34.67 43.46
C THR A 591 -9.86 -33.35 43.41
N ALA A 592 -10.31 -32.84 44.57
CA ALA A 592 -10.98 -31.55 44.67
C ALA A 592 -10.07 -30.40 44.19
N LYS A 593 -8.79 -30.38 44.58
CA LYS A 593 -7.82 -29.38 44.12
C LYS A 593 -7.64 -29.40 42.60
N GLN A 594 -7.54 -30.57 41.99
CA GLN A 594 -7.39 -30.67 40.53
C GLN A 594 -8.63 -30.17 39.78
N ILE A 595 -9.83 -30.42 40.31
CA ILE A 595 -11.08 -29.91 39.75
C ILE A 595 -11.15 -28.38 39.87
N THR A 596 -10.73 -27.81 41.01
CA THR A 596 -10.67 -26.34 41.19
C THR A 596 -9.71 -25.70 40.18
N ILE A 597 -8.53 -26.28 39.97
CA ILE A 597 -7.55 -25.79 38.97
C ILE A 597 -8.13 -25.83 37.55
N LEU A 598 -8.83 -26.92 37.20
CA LEU A 598 -9.51 -27.05 35.90
C LEU A 598 -10.61 -26.00 35.74
N LEU A 599 -11.44 -25.75 36.76
CA LEU A 599 -12.49 -24.74 36.71
C LEU A 599 -11.94 -23.31 36.59
N GLU A 600 -10.83 -23.00 37.28
CA GLU A 600 -10.13 -21.73 37.16
C GLU A 600 -9.52 -21.50 35.76
N SER A 601 -9.17 -22.57 35.05
CA SER A 601 -8.61 -22.49 33.69
C SER A 601 -9.67 -22.23 32.61
N VAL A 602 -10.95 -22.51 32.90
CA VAL A 602 -12.05 -22.45 31.92
C VAL A 602 -12.96 -21.22 32.15
N LEU A 603 -13.00 -20.65 33.36
CA LEU A 603 -13.88 -19.51 33.69
C LEU A 603 -13.17 -18.15 33.58
N PRO A 604 -13.80 -17.12 32.98
CA PRO A 604 -13.22 -15.77 32.93
C PRO A 604 -13.11 -15.16 34.33
N LYS A 605 -11.99 -14.48 34.62
CA LYS A 605 -11.56 -13.96 35.94
C LYS A 605 -12.61 -13.16 36.73
N SER A 606 -13.62 -12.58 36.07
CA SER A 606 -14.72 -11.85 36.72
C SER A 606 -15.71 -12.76 37.47
N SER A 607 -15.74 -14.06 37.19
CA SER A 607 -16.68 -15.03 37.81
C SER A 607 -16.13 -15.66 39.09
N ILE A 608 -14.82 -15.57 39.32
CA ILE A 608 -14.12 -16.20 40.45
C ILE A 608 -14.42 -15.48 41.78
N ILE A 609 -14.79 -14.20 41.73
CA ILE A 609 -15.09 -13.38 42.92
C ILE A 609 -16.39 -13.83 43.63
N LEU A 610 -17.30 -14.52 42.91
CA LEU A 610 -18.59 -14.96 43.46
C LEU A 610 -18.57 -16.36 44.09
N LEU A 611 -17.53 -17.18 43.85
CA LEU A 611 -17.40 -18.51 44.44
C LEU A 611 -16.66 -18.53 45.78
N ASN A 612 -15.82 -17.52 46.05
CA ASN A 612 -15.08 -17.44 47.32
C ASN A 612 -15.90 -16.89 48.51
N ASN A 613 -17.19 -16.57 48.30
CA ASN A 613 -18.07 -15.98 49.33
C ASN A 613 -19.30 -16.85 49.67
N LYS A 614 -19.25 -18.17 49.46
CA LYS A 614 -20.25 -19.10 50.00
C LYS A 614 -19.65 -20.34 50.62
#